data_AF-A0A968GF77-F1
#
_entry.id   AF-A0A968GF77-F1
#
_cell.length_a   1.000
_cell.length_b   1.000
_cell.length_c   1.000
_cell.angle_alpha   90.00
_cell.angle_beta   90.00
_cell.angle_gamma   90.00
#
_symmetry.space_group_name_H-M   'P 1'
#
loop_
_entity.id
_entity.type
_entity.pdbx_description
1 polymer ?
#
loop_
_entity_poly.entity_id
_entity_poly.type
_entity_poly.pdbx_seq_one_letter_code
_entity_poly.pdbx_strand_id
1 'polypeptide(L)'
;MDLDDIMKDFDEFGEDAPLDDALPKAVPEYSELSPAKEIPEALKVELRKRAFNEITEFTRPPAPLFDDPLYYKTVLKDEGDIAVRLHDTLTKMFKSTDAGEKLELKNRIIPIYWELHKQLMLKSLEDGVPEPKQLAVRYGAVLPNLIGKEHREVLSEIIWENNTGEAVWYCDEWVKMVAEGKVNRLATDEEVTSRKGDVGVEIARLRSKLDKLTGTKDAMAGFMQNLERERQEMMEQFNTLSTKLAEQHISHRLEGVHLPFDEEQKSAITQLASALKNITNMSKNVELNYNKYLELLADIDKVESDLERLSNGAPTVDNSLAEKEAGQIAVLAKMCTGRRGNHYPILASQFFMARIATIATRENVIKTMDEIEKIDVGIFRREFRRQVNRIPPHVIIIPSYGNSGVCWEPYERNNKATSRGRIAIPMFPGDLRMAVIIALGDLRWQQAKEMAAHYWMEEGLTGGFFQWFSGEKMRGDVRMTFIENYVLWISKESEGMQKLEREVRGIFWRNMPFSLERREKLKDRGFVYNQLYINDQNRPGAFDPVYPD
;
A
#
# COMPACT_ATOMS: atom_id res chain seq x y z
N MET A 1 27.68 6.39 16.35
CA MET A 1 26.38 6.97 16.75
C MET A 1 26.01 6.28 18.03
N ASP A 2 25.75 7.04 19.08
CA ASP A 2 25.65 6.48 20.43
C ASP A 2 24.37 5.65 20.58
N LEU A 3 24.44 4.57 21.35
CA LEU A 3 23.30 3.67 21.57
C LEU A 3 22.13 4.44 22.24
N ASP A 4 22.49 5.46 23.01
CA ASP A 4 21.57 6.35 23.72
C ASP A 4 20.76 7.25 22.76
N ASP A 5 21.30 7.64 21.61
CA ASP A 5 20.56 8.42 20.60
C ASP A 5 19.49 7.57 19.91
N ILE A 6 19.78 6.27 19.69
CA ILE A 6 18.84 5.31 19.10
C ILE A 6 17.74 4.92 20.11
N MET A 7 18.07 4.89 21.40
CA MET A 7 17.11 4.64 22.48
C MET A 7 16.22 5.86 22.74
N LYS A 8 16.74 7.08 22.62
CA LYS A 8 15.95 8.33 22.69
C LYS A 8 14.85 8.41 21.64
N ASP A 9 15.15 8.00 20.41
CA ASP A 9 14.16 7.89 19.33
C ASP A 9 13.06 6.86 19.63
N PHE A 10 13.33 5.91 20.53
CA PHE A 10 12.36 4.91 21.00
C PHE A 10 11.43 5.48 22.07
N ASP A 11 11.98 6.30 22.99
CA ASP A 11 11.23 6.94 24.06
C ASP A 11 10.37 8.12 23.57
N GLU A 12 10.84 8.91 22.59
CA GLU A 12 10.08 10.05 22.04
C GLU A 12 8.79 9.67 21.29
N PHE A 13 8.65 8.40 20.84
CA PHE A 13 7.39 7.86 20.31
C PHE A 13 6.58 7.07 21.35
N GLY A 14 7.15 6.85 22.53
CA GLY A 14 6.50 6.20 23.68
C GLY A 14 5.74 7.17 24.59
N GLU A 15 5.89 8.48 24.44
CA GLU A 15 5.33 9.48 25.38
C GLU A 15 3.79 9.54 25.46
N ASP A 16 3.05 8.87 24.57
CA ASP A 16 1.59 8.75 24.66
C ASP A 16 1.09 7.34 25.06
N ALA A 17 1.99 6.40 25.32
CA ALA A 17 1.64 5.26 26.16
C ALA A 17 1.79 5.74 27.61
N PRO A 18 0.77 5.60 28.48
CA PRO A 18 0.98 5.86 29.89
C PRO A 18 2.11 4.93 30.33
N LEU A 19 3.26 5.52 30.66
CA LEU A 19 4.20 4.95 31.62
C LEU A 19 3.43 4.91 32.95
N ASP A 20 2.57 3.90 33.06
CA ASP A 20 2.15 3.43 34.37
C ASP A 20 3.46 2.96 35.01
N ASP A 21 3.88 3.61 36.09
CA ASP A 21 5.00 3.22 36.98
C ASP A 21 4.66 1.87 37.67
N ALA A 22 4.26 0.88 36.88
CA ALA A 22 3.98 -0.46 37.28
C ALA A 22 5.32 -1.20 37.38
N LEU A 23 5.44 -2.01 38.44
CA LEU A 23 6.48 -3.03 38.63
C LEU A 23 6.87 -3.67 37.28
N PRO A 24 8.15 -4.06 37.08
CA PRO A 24 8.58 -4.70 35.84
C PRO A 24 7.60 -5.82 35.49
N LYS A 25 6.89 -5.66 34.36
CA LYS A 25 5.91 -6.65 33.91
C LYS A 25 6.64 -8.00 33.80
N ALA A 26 6.02 -9.05 34.31
CA ALA A 26 6.58 -10.40 34.12
C ALA A 26 6.65 -10.67 32.61
N VAL A 27 7.83 -11.05 32.12
CA VAL A 27 8.00 -11.44 30.71
C VAL A 27 7.20 -12.73 30.50
N PRO A 28 6.20 -12.73 29.61
CA PRO A 28 5.37 -13.91 29.39
C PRO A 28 6.18 -15.01 28.67
N GLU A 29 5.93 -16.28 29.00
CA GLU A 29 6.55 -17.37 28.24
C GLU A 29 5.94 -17.44 26.83
N TYR A 30 6.76 -17.72 25.82
CA TYR A 30 6.27 -17.83 24.43
C TYR A 30 5.15 -18.87 24.28
N SER A 31 5.18 -19.94 25.07
CA SER A 31 4.13 -20.97 25.13
C SER A 31 2.80 -20.50 25.69
N GLU A 32 2.76 -19.36 26.38
CA GLU A 32 1.55 -18.77 26.96
C GLU A 32 0.86 -17.78 26.00
N LEU A 33 1.50 -17.46 24.87
CA LEU A 33 0.94 -16.56 23.85
C LEU A 33 -0.06 -17.29 22.95
N SER A 34 -1.09 -16.57 22.53
CA SER A 34 -2.10 -17.12 21.63
C SER A 34 -1.50 -17.41 20.25
N PRO A 35 -1.94 -18.47 19.56
CA PRO A 35 -1.56 -18.66 18.17
C PRO A 35 -2.00 -17.46 17.32
N ALA A 36 -1.15 -17.03 16.39
CA ALA A 36 -1.45 -15.91 15.52
C ALA A 36 -2.76 -16.17 14.76
N LYS A 37 -3.68 -15.21 14.79
CA LYS A 37 -4.94 -15.29 14.04
C LYS A 37 -4.66 -15.41 12.55
N GLU A 38 -5.44 -16.25 11.87
CA GLU A 38 -5.40 -16.35 10.42
C GLU A 38 -5.97 -15.07 9.80
N ILE A 39 -5.08 -14.23 9.26
CA ILE A 39 -5.42 -13.07 8.46
C ILE A 39 -5.30 -13.46 6.99
N PRO A 40 -6.22 -13.02 6.09
CA PRO A 40 -6.09 -13.26 4.65
C PRO A 40 -4.69 -12.93 4.13
N GLU A 41 -4.15 -13.78 3.26
CA GLU A 41 -2.77 -13.66 2.75
C GLU A 41 -2.48 -12.27 2.17
N ALA A 42 -3.45 -11.70 1.45
CA ALA A 42 -3.36 -10.36 0.86
C ALA A 42 -3.16 -9.21 1.87
N LEU A 43 -3.48 -9.42 3.15
CA LEU A 43 -3.25 -8.44 4.20
C LEU A 43 -1.91 -8.60 4.92
N LYS A 44 -1.26 -9.77 4.80
CA LYS A 44 0.05 -9.96 5.39
C LYS A 44 1.03 -8.98 4.75
N VAL A 45 1.74 -8.22 5.59
CA VAL A 45 2.77 -7.28 5.12
C VAL A 45 4.10 -8.01 5.12
N GLU A 46 4.41 -8.65 3.99
CA GLU A 46 5.72 -9.25 3.79
C GLU A 46 6.75 -8.19 3.41
N LEU A 47 7.35 -7.55 4.41
CA LEU A 47 8.32 -6.46 4.23
C LEU A 47 9.52 -6.83 3.34
N ARG A 48 9.82 -8.13 3.22
CA ARG A 48 10.95 -8.70 2.46
C ARG A 48 10.58 -9.16 1.05
N LYS A 49 9.30 -9.21 0.69
CA LYS A 49 8.86 -9.60 -0.65
C LYS A 49 9.37 -8.57 -1.64
N ARG A 50 10.16 -8.98 -2.65
CA ARG A 50 10.88 -8.06 -3.55
C ARG A 50 10.11 -7.64 -4.80
N ALA A 51 9.11 -8.41 -5.20
CA ALA A 51 8.29 -8.15 -6.38
C ALA A 51 6.86 -8.66 -6.16
N PHE A 52 5.94 -8.30 -7.04
CA PHE A 52 4.61 -8.92 -7.05
C PHE A 52 4.70 -10.40 -7.45
N ASN A 53 3.69 -11.19 -7.06
CA ASN A 53 3.55 -12.54 -7.58
C ASN A 53 3.28 -12.48 -9.10
N GLU A 54 3.86 -13.41 -9.86
CA GLU A 54 3.61 -13.51 -11.29
C GLU A 54 2.13 -13.85 -11.54
N ILE A 55 1.50 -13.07 -12.40
CA ILE A 55 0.10 -13.27 -12.81
C ILE A 55 0.08 -14.12 -14.07
N THR A 56 -0.38 -15.36 -13.94
CA THR A 56 -0.46 -16.33 -15.04
C THR A 56 -1.84 -16.36 -15.70
N GLU A 57 -2.90 -16.05 -14.95
CA GLU A 57 -4.29 -16.06 -15.41
C GLU A 57 -4.88 -14.66 -15.33
N PHE A 58 -5.55 -14.23 -16.40
CA PHE A 58 -6.20 -12.90 -16.50
C PHE A 58 -7.71 -12.98 -16.64
N THR A 59 -8.23 -14.19 -16.87
CA THR A 59 -9.63 -14.46 -17.17
C THR A 59 -10.02 -15.81 -16.59
N ARG A 60 -11.28 -15.94 -16.19
CA ARG A 60 -11.94 -17.22 -15.91
C ARG A 60 -12.86 -17.63 -17.07
N PRO A 61 -13.35 -18.88 -17.12
CA PRO A 61 -14.42 -19.27 -18.02
C PRO A 61 -15.64 -18.33 -17.86
N PRO A 62 -16.31 -17.92 -18.96
CA PRO A 62 -17.43 -16.99 -18.90
C PRO A 62 -18.57 -17.49 -18.02
N ALA A 63 -18.95 -16.69 -17.02
CA ALA A 63 -20.10 -16.95 -16.17
C ALA A 63 -21.41 -16.36 -16.79
N PRO A 64 -22.59 -16.99 -16.58
CA PRO A 64 -23.86 -16.50 -17.14
C PRO A 64 -24.45 -15.30 -16.35
N LEU A 65 -23.67 -14.23 -16.16
CA LEU A 65 -23.96 -13.13 -15.22
C LEU A 65 -25.15 -12.25 -15.63
N PHE A 66 -25.52 -12.23 -16.90
CA PHE A 66 -26.49 -11.27 -17.46
C PHE A 66 -27.68 -11.93 -18.16
N ASP A 67 -27.92 -13.21 -17.85
CA ASP A 67 -28.94 -14.02 -18.51
C ASP A 67 -30.32 -13.92 -17.82
N ASP A 68 -30.41 -13.33 -16.62
CA ASP A 68 -31.67 -13.12 -15.91
C ASP A 68 -32.60 -12.14 -16.67
N PRO A 69 -33.74 -12.59 -17.21
CA PRO A 69 -34.69 -11.69 -17.88
C PRO A 69 -35.33 -10.67 -16.92
N LEU A 70 -35.29 -10.92 -15.61
CA LEU A 70 -35.78 -10.04 -14.56
C LEU A 70 -34.66 -9.21 -13.91
N TYR A 71 -33.44 -9.22 -14.44
CA TYR A 71 -32.26 -8.59 -13.83
C TYR A 71 -32.53 -7.21 -13.24
N TYR A 72 -33.04 -6.28 -14.05
CA TYR A 72 -33.29 -4.90 -13.61
C TYR A 72 -34.34 -4.83 -12.49
N LYS A 73 -35.37 -5.68 -12.58
CA LYS A 73 -36.37 -5.80 -11.52
C LYS A 73 -35.76 -6.38 -10.25
N THR A 74 -34.88 -7.38 -10.36
CA THR A 74 -34.15 -7.99 -9.24
C THR A 74 -33.25 -6.97 -8.52
N VAL A 75 -32.55 -6.11 -9.26
CA VAL A 75 -31.73 -5.02 -8.69
C VAL A 75 -32.57 -4.07 -7.84
N LEU A 76 -33.75 -3.68 -8.33
CA LEU A 76 -34.61 -2.69 -7.67
C LEU A 76 -35.56 -3.26 -6.61
N LYS A 77 -35.73 -4.58 -6.58
CA LYS A 77 -36.68 -5.24 -5.68
C LYS A 77 -36.25 -5.07 -4.22
N ASP A 78 -37.20 -4.65 -3.38
CA ASP A 78 -37.03 -4.48 -1.93
C ASP A 78 -36.03 -3.36 -1.54
N GLU A 79 -35.88 -2.35 -2.41
CA GLU A 79 -35.03 -1.16 -2.19
C GLU A 79 -35.83 0.13 -1.94
N GLY A 80 -37.15 0.02 -1.75
CA GLY A 80 -38.01 1.14 -1.35
C GLY A 80 -38.04 2.34 -2.31
N ASP A 81 -38.22 3.54 -1.76
CA ASP A 81 -38.46 4.78 -2.52
C ASP A 81 -37.28 5.19 -3.42
N ILE A 82 -36.04 4.81 -3.08
CA ILE A 82 -34.88 5.16 -3.91
C ILE A 82 -34.91 4.42 -5.25
N ALA A 83 -35.33 3.16 -5.27
CA ALA A 83 -35.49 2.39 -6.49
C ALA A 83 -36.61 2.93 -7.39
N VAL A 84 -37.74 3.33 -6.80
CA VAL A 84 -38.84 3.97 -7.54
C VAL A 84 -38.36 5.28 -8.18
N ARG A 85 -37.66 6.13 -7.40
CA ARG A 85 -37.08 7.39 -7.92
C ARG A 85 -36.09 7.15 -9.06
N LEU A 86 -35.23 6.14 -8.95
CA LEU A 86 -34.28 5.79 -10.00
C LEU A 86 -35.02 5.34 -11.27
N HIS A 87 -36.01 4.46 -11.13
CA HIS A 87 -36.82 3.96 -12.24
C HIS A 87 -37.57 5.08 -12.97
N ASP A 88 -38.23 5.96 -12.22
CA ASP A 88 -38.98 7.08 -12.79
C ASP A 88 -38.06 8.06 -13.53
N THR A 89 -36.89 8.35 -12.97
CA THR A 89 -35.93 9.28 -13.56
C THR A 89 -35.30 8.69 -14.82
N LEU A 90 -34.94 7.41 -14.81
CA LEU A 90 -34.44 6.70 -16.01
C LEU A 90 -35.51 6.65 -17.10
N THR A 91 -36.75 6.33 -16.75
CA THR A 91 -37.87 6.26 -17.71
C THR A 91 -38.10 7.61 -18.39
N LYS A 92 -38.05 8.71 -17.62
CA LYS A 92 -38.12 10.07 -18.19
C LYS A 92 -36.93 10.36 -19.10
N MET A 93 -35.72 9.99 -18.69
CA MET A 93 -34.50 10.25 -19.46
C MET A 93 -34.49 9.53 -20.82
N PHE A 94 -34.94 8.26 -20.85
CA PHE A 94 -35.04 7.50 -22.10
C PHE A 94 -36.17 7.97 -23.02
N LYS A 95 -37.27 8.51 -22.46
CA LYS A 95 -38.38 9.06 -23.24
C LYS A 95 -38.13 10.47 -23.76
N SER A 96 -37.31 11.26 -23.06
CA SER A 96 -36.98 12.62 -23.48
C SER A 96 -36.27 12.60 -24.84
N THR A 97 -36.56 13.59 -25.68
CA THR A 97 -35.86 13.83 -26.96
C THR A 97 -34.94 15.05 -26.90
N ASP A 98 -35.11 15.90 -25.87
CA ASP A 98 -34.32 17.11 -25.69
C ASP A 98 -32.96 16.82 -25.04
N ALA A 99 -31.90 17.43 -25.57
CA ALA A 99 -30.54 17.19 -25.09
C ALA A 99 -30.26 17.86 -23.73
N GLY A 100 -30.88 19.02 -23.47
CA GLY A 100 -30.76 19.73 -22.19
C GLY A 100 -31.44 18.97 -21.06
N GLU A 101 -32.70 18.57 -21.26
CA GLU A 101 -33.48 17.77 -20.32
C GLU A 101 -32.78 16.43 -20.02
N LYS A 102 -32.22 15.76 -21.04
CA LYS A 102 -31.41 14.54 -20.83
C LYS A 102 -30.21 14.79 -19.92
N LEU A 103 -29.51 15.91 -20.09
CA LEU A 103 -28.36 16.25 -19.26
C LEU A 103 -28.78 16.52 -17.82
N GLU A 104 -29.87 17.27 -17.61
CA GLU A 104 -30.43 17.51 -16.28
C GLU A 104 -30.86 16.21 -15.59
N LEU A 105 -31.55 15.32 -16.30
CA LEU A 105 -31.96 14.01 -15.79
C LEU A 105 -30.76 13.11 -15.47
N LYS A 106 -29.71 13.13 -16.30
CA LYS A 106 -28.44 12.44 -16.00
C LYS A 106 -27.82 12.97 -14.71
N ASN A 107 -27.75 14.28 -14.54
CA ASN A 107 -27.22 14.90 -13.31
C ASN A 107 -28.06 14.54 -12.08
N ARG A 108 -29.38 14.42 -12.23
CA ARG A 108 -30.29 13.96 -11.17
C ARG A 108 -30.12 12.49 -10.81
N ILE A 109 -29.75 11.64 -11.77
CA ILE A 109 -29.50 10.20 -11.54
C ILE A 109 -28.27 9.97 -10.68
N ILE A 110 -27.21 10.79 -10.81
CA ILE A 110 -25.95 10.59 -10.09
C ILE A 110 -26.15 10.40 -8.56
N PRO A 111 -26.77 11.35 -7.83
CA PRO A 111 -26.96 11.18 -6.38
C PRO A 111 -27.96 10.06 -6.04
N ILE A 112 -28.97 9.81 -6.89
CA ILE A 112 -29.95 8.73 -6.69
C ILE A 112 -29.26 7.37 -6.78
N TYR A 113 -28.39 7.19 -7.79
CA TYR A 113 -27.63 5.98 -7.99
C TYR A 113 -26.70 5.71 -6.81
N TRP A 114 -25.91 6.70 -6.36
CA TRP A 114 -24.95 6.46 -5.28
C TRP A 114 -25.62 6.15 -3.95
N GLU A 115 -26.81 6.70 -3.70
CA GLU A 115 -27.62 6.31 -2.53
C GLU A 115 -28.15 4.87 -2.65
N LEU A 116 -28.62 4.45 -3.84
CA LEU A 116 -29.00 3.06 -4.08
C LEU A 116 -27.79 2.11 -3.97
N HIS A 117 -26.66 2.48 -4.56
CA HIS A 117 -25.41 1.70 -4.54
C HIS A 117 -24.96 1.46 -3.10
N LYS A 118 -25.01 2.48 -2.24
CA LYS A 118 -24.74 2.35 -0.80
C LYS A 118 -25.67 1.34 -0.12
N GLN A 119 -26.98 1.35 -0.41
CA GLN A 119 -27.92 0.37 0.15
C GLN A 119 -27.65 -1.06 -0.35
N LEU A 120 -27.38 -1.21 -1.65
CA LEU A 120 -27.04 -2.51 -2.25
C LEU A 120 -25.71 -3.05 -1.72
N MET A 121 -24.73 -2.17 -1.48
CA MET A 121 -23.43 -2.50 -0.91
C MET A 121 -23.58 -3.13 0.48
N LEU A 122 -24.35 -2.50 1.36
CA LEU A 122 -24.62 -3.01 2.71
C LEU A 122 -25.25 -4.40 2.69
N LYS A 123 -26.25 -4.60 1.82
CA LYS A 123 -26.88 -5.92 1.64
C LYS A 123 -25.87 -6.94 1.13
N SER A 124 -24.99 -6.55 0.21
CA SER A 124 -23.96 -7.42 -0.39
C SER A 124 -22.90 -7.91 0.60
N LEU A 125 -22.90 -7.43 1.84
CA LEU A 125 -22.08 -7.97 2.92
C LEU A 125 -22.65 -9.27 3.50
N GLU A 126 -23.97 -9.48 3.36
CA GLU A 126 -24.66 -10.71 3.79
C GLU A 126 -24.53 -11.81 2.74
N ASP A 127 -24.56 -13.07 3.19
CA ASP A 127 -24.57 -14.21 2.28
C ASP A 127 -25.93 -14.36 1.57
N GLY A 128 -25.91 -14.85 0.33
CA GLY A 128 -27.14 -15.16 -0.42
C GLY A 128 -27.80 -13.98 -1.14
N VAL A 129 -27.10 -12.85 -1.29
CA VAL A 129 -27.58 -11.73 -2.11
C VAL A 129 -27.73 -12.15 -3.58
N PRO A 130 -28.84 -11.80 -4.25
CA PRO A 130 -29.01 -12.08 -5.68
C PRO A 130 -27.87 -11.50 -6.54
N GLU A 131 -27.36 -12.32 -7.47
CA GLU A 131 -26.26 -11.96 -8.36
C GLU A 131 -26.44 -10.60 -9.08
N PRO A 132 -27.64 -10.22 -9.60
CA PRO A 132 -27.84 -8.89 -10.20
C PRO A 132 -27.50 -7.71 -9.27
N LYS A 133 -27.73 -7.84 -7.95
CA LYS A 133 -27.39 -6.79 -6.97
C LYS A 133 -25.88 -6.70 -6.77
N GLN A 134 -25.19 -7.84 -6.70
CA GLN A 134 -23.73 -7.88 -6.61
C GLN A 134 -23.08 -7.24 -7.84
N LEU A 135 -23.59 -7.53 -9.04
CA LEU A 135 -23.11 -6.94 -10.30
C LEU A 135 -23.40 -5.44 -10.40
N ALA A 136 -24.55 -4.99 -9.89
CA ALA A 136 -24.85 -3.56 -9.79
C ALA A 136 -23.86 -2.84 -8.86
N VAL A 137 -23.43 -3.48 -7.77
CA VAL A 137 -22.43 -2.92 -6.85
C VAL A 137 -21.02 -2.96 -7.44
N ARG A 138 -20.57 -4.13 -7.93
CA ARG A 138 -19.19 -4.38 -8.36
C ARG A 138 -18.85 -3.71 -9.70
N TYR A 139 -19.78 -3.68 -10.64
CA TYR A 139 -19.55 -3.15 -11.99
C TYR A 139 -20.33 -1.86 -12.30
N GLY A 140 -21.28 -1.47 -11.46
CA GLY A 140 -22.26 -0.44 -11.82
C GLY A 140 -23.28 -0.90 -12.86
N ALA A 141 -23.40 -2.22 -13.07
CA ALA A 141 -24.28 -2.82 -14.06
C ALA A 141 -25.73 -2.89 -13.55
N VAL A 142 -26.44 -1.76 -13.60
CA VAL A 142 -27.87 -1.70 -13.21
C VAL A 142 -28.80 -2.11 -14.36
N LEU A 143 -28.44 -1.76 -15.60
CA LEU A 143 -29.23 -1.98 -16.80
C LEU A 143 -28.43 -2.79 -17.83
N PRO A 144 -28.58 -4.13 -17.88
CA PRO A 144 -27.85 -4.95 -18.86
C PRO A 144 -28.10 -4.56 -20.32
N ASN A 145 -29.26 -3.98 -20.63
CA ASN A 145 -29.59 -3.52 -21.98
C ASN A 145 -28.71 -2.35 -22.47
N LEU A 146 -28.02 -1.64 -21.57
CA LEU A 146 -27.02 -0.63 -21.94
C LEU A 146 -25.64 -1.23 -22.23
N ILE A 147 -25.49 -2.54 -21.99
CA ILE A 147 -24.24 -3.28 -22.10
C ILE A 147 -24.40 -4.27 -23.26
N GLY A 148 -23.70 -3.99 -24.36
CA GLY A 148 -23.62 -4.83 -25.54
C GLY A 148 -23.13 -6.24 -25.21
N LYS A 149 -23.40 -7.19 -26.11
CA LYS A 149 -23.09 -8.61 -25.90
C LYS A 149 -21.60 -8.84 -25.62
N GLU A 150 -20.72 -8.27 -26.44
CA GLU A 150 -19.26 -8.38 -26.28
C GLU A 150 -18.79 -7.83 -24.93
N HIS A 151 -19.33 -6.69 -24.49
CA HIS A 151 -19.01 -6.12 -23.18
C HIS A 151 -19.46 -7.03 -22.03
N ARG A 152 -20.64 -7.65 -22.13
CA ARG A 152 -21.14 -8.62 -21.13
C ARG A 152 -20.29 -9.88 -21.07
N GLU A 153 -19.85 -10.38 -22.23
CA GLU A 153 -18.93 -11.53 -22.32
C GLU A 153 -17.62 -11.22 -21.59
N VAL A 154 -17.00 -10.07 -21.85
CA VAL A 154 -15.75 -9.66 -21.17
C VAL A 154 -15.93 -9.50 -19.65
N LEU A 155 -17.03 -8.91 -19.19
CA LEU A 155 -17.32 -8.81 -17.75
C LEU A 155 -17.50 -10.18 -17.09
N SER A 156 -17.99 -11.16 -17.84
CA SER A 156 -18.24 -12.53 -17.38
C SER A 156 -16.96 -13.35 -17.19
N GLU A 157 -15.88 -12.94 -17.85
CA GLU A 157 -14.54 -13.53 -17.77
C GLU A 157 -13.69 -12.95 -16.63
N ILE A 158 -14.16 -11.90 -15.93
CA ILE A 158 -13.41 -11.29 -14.82
C ILE A 158 -13.33 -12.25 -13.63
N ILE A 159 -12.13 -12.50 -13.13
CA ILE A 159 -11.88 -13.28 -11.91
C ILE A 159 -12.36 -12.47 -10.69
N TRP A 160 -13.18 -13.10 -9.85
CA TRP A 160 -13.71 -12.44 -8.65
C TRP A 160 -12.81 -12.71 -7.45
N GLU A 161 -12.40 -13.95 -7.29
CA GLU A 161 -11.60 -14.47 -6.20
C GLU A 161 -10.22 -13.82 -6.18
N ASN A 162 -9.74 -13.44 -4.99
CA ASN A 162 -8.38 -12.94 -4.83
C ASN A 162 -7.41 -14.12 -4.68
N ASN A 163 -6.95 -14.64 -5.81
CA ASN A 163 -5.94 -15.72 -5.87
C ASN A 163 -4.50 -15.18 -5.94
N THR A 164 -4.31 -13.86 -6.00
CA THR A 164 -2.99 -13.25 -6.24
C THR A 164 -2.18 -13.07 -4.96
N GLY A 165 -2.86 -13.03 -3.80
CA GLY A 165 -2.24 -12.70 -2.52
C GLY A 165 -1.81 -11.23 -2.41
N GLU A 166 -2.30 -10.37 -3.31
CA GLU A 166 -2.01 -8.94 -3.31
C GLU A 166 -3.21 -8.13 -2.81
N ALA A 167 -2.94 -6.98 -2.21
CA ALA A 167 -3.92 -6.14 -1.53
C ALA A 167 -4.75 -5.26 -2.49
N VAL A 168 -5.33 -5.87 -3.51
CA VAL A 168 -6.13 -5.23 -4.55
C VAL A 168 -7.58 -5.74 -4.46
N TRP A 169 -8.51 -4.82 -4.24
CA TRP A 169 -9.87 -5.12 -3.83
C TRP A 169 -10.88 -4.48 -4.76
N TYR A 170 -11.94 -5.21 -5.11
CA TYR A 170 -13.14 -4.56 -5.64
C TYR A 170 -13.84 -3.77 -4.51
N CYS A 171 -14.59 -2.73 -4.84
CA CYS A 171 -15.18 -1.85 -3.83
C CYS A 171 -16.05 -2.57 -2.78
N ASP A 172 -16.73 -3.65 -3.16
CA ASP A 172 -17.52 -4.52 -2.28
C ASP A 172 -16.67 -5.33 -1.31
N GLU A 173 -15.56 -5.87 -1.79
CA GLU A 173 -14.59 -6.57 -0.94
C GLU A 173 -13.94 -5.59 0.04
N TRP A 174 -13.59 -4.38 -0.41
CA TRP A 174 -13.01 -3.35 0.46
C TRP A 174 -13.96 -2.99 1.61
N VAL A 175 -15.23 -2.69 1.31
CA VAL A 175 -16.22 -2.35 2.34
C VAL A 175 -16.43 -3.52 3.29
N LYS A 176 -16.45 -4.75 2.79
CA LYS A 176 -16.54 -5.96 3.64
C LYS A 176 -15.34 -6.08 4.59
N MET A 177 -14.12 -5.90 4.08
CA MET A 177 -12.90 -5.95 4.89
C MET A 177 -12.86 -4.88 5.98
N VAL A 178 -13.36 -3.67 5.68
CA VAL A 178 -13.49 -2.59 6.67
C VAL A 178 -14.55 -2.92 7.71
N ALA A 179 -15.72 -3.42 7.28
CA ALA A 179 -16.83 -3.75 8.16
C ALA A 179 -16.51 -4.90 9.12
N GLU A 180 -15.74 -5.89 8.65
CA GLU A 180 -15.19 -6.98 9.46
C GLU A 180 -14.03 -6.54 10.36
N GLY A 181 -13.55 -5.30 10.21
CA GLY A 181 -12.43 -4.75 11.00
C GLY A 181 -11.06 -5.32 10.62
N LYS A 182 -10.94 -5.95 9.44
CA LYS A 182 -9.68 -6.53 8.95
C LYS A 182 -8.74 -5.48 8.36
N VAL A 183 -9.29 -4.36 7.89
CA VAL A 183 -8.52 -3.19 7.44
C VAL A 183 -9.13 -1.92 8.02
N ASN A 184 -8.29 -0.91 8.20
CA ASN A 184 -8.75 0.40 8.64
C ASN A 184 -9.51 1.13 7.54
N ARG A 185 -10.54 1.86 7.96
CA ARG A 185 -11.39 2.69 7.10
C ARG A 185 -10.59 3.69 6.27
N LEU A 186 -11.16 4.15 5.17
CA LEU A 186 -10.66 5.34 4.50
C LEU A 186 -10.67 6.52 5.49
N ALA A 187 -9.50 7.06 5.81
CA ALA A 187 -9.36 8.15 6.77
C ALA A 187 -10.24 9.35 6.35
N THR A 188 -10.94 9.93 7.32
CA THR A 188 -11.71 11.16 7.15
C THR A 188 -11.34 12.13 8.26
N ASP A 189 -11.20 13.42 7.94
CA ASP A 189 -10.86 14.51 8.89
C ASP A 189 -11.94 14.75 9.96
N GLU A 190 -13.06 14.04 9.89
CA GLU A 190 -14.12 14.09 10.90
C GLU A 190 -13.66 13.34 12.15
N GLU A 191 -13.13 14.09 13.13
CA GLU A 191 -13.06 13.63 14.51
C GLU A 191 -14.45 13.14 14.92
N VAL A 192 -14.54 11.86 15.31
CA VAL A 192 -15.79 11.30 15.83
C VAL A 192 -16.15 12.09 17.08
N THR A 193 -17.16 12.96 16.97
CA THR A 193 -17.68 13.71 18.11
C THR A 193 -18.24 12.70 19.13
N SER A 194 -17.48 12.51 20.20
CA SER A 194 -17.65 11.38 21.12
C SER A 194 -18.71 11.67 22.19
N ARG A 195 -19.62 10.72 22.42
CA ARG A 195 -20.30 10.56 23.73
C ARG A 195 -19.67 9.37 24.46
N LYS A 196 -19.26 9.56 25.72
CA LYS A 196 -18.76 8.46 26.58
C LYS A 196 -19.84 7.38 26.73
N GLY A 197 -19.47 6.12 26.50
CA GLY A 197 -20.31 4.94 26.79
C GLY A 197 -20.87 4.20 25.57
N ASP A 198 -20.55 4.60 24.34
CA ASP A 198 -20.92 3.86 23.13
C ASP A 198 -19.92 2.70 22.88
N VAL A 199 -20.45 1.48 22.74
CA VAL A 199 -19.67 0.26 22.46
C VAL A 199 -18.87 0.42 21.17
N GLY A 200 -19.45 1.06 20.14
CA GLY A 200 -18.76 1.30 18.87
C GLY A 200 -17.55 2.23 19.00
N VAL A 201 -17.61 3.20 19.92
CA VAL A 201 -16.49 4.12 20.19
C VAL A 201 -15.37 3.43 20.94
N GLU A 202 -15.69 2.57 21.91
CA GLU A 202 -14.68 1.78 22.63
C GLU A 202 -14.01 0.77 21.70
N ILE A 203 -14.76 0.12 20.81
CA ILE A 203 -14.21 -0.74 19.74
C ILE A 203 -13.26 0.07 18.85
N ALA A 204 -13.66 1.26 18.37
CA ALA A 204 -12.80 2.10 17.54
C ALA A 204 -11.51 2.52 18.27
N ARG A 205 -11.61 2.83 19.57
CA ARG A 205 -10.45 3.17 20.41
C ARG A 205 -9.50 1.98 20.57
N LEU A 206 -10.03 0.79 20.86
CA LEU A 206 -9.23 -0.42 21.00
C LEU A 206 -8.59 -0.83 19.68
N ARG A 207 -9.28 -0.68 18.54
CA ARG A 207 -8.69 -0.88 17.20
C ARG A 207 -7.52 0.08 16.94
N SER A 208 -7.70 1.38 17.20
CA SER A 208 -6.62 2.37 17.06
C SER A 208 -5.41 2.05 17.96
N LYS A 209 -5.66 1.54 19.18
CA LYS A 209 -4.59 1.05 20.07
C LYS A 209 -3.91 -0.20 19.50
N LEU A 210 -4.67 -1.15 18.99
CA LEU A 210 -4.17 -2.38 18.35
C LEU A 210 -3.28 -2.05 17.16
N ASP A 211 -3.67 -1.08 16.33
CA ASP A 211 -2.88 -0.63 15.17
C ASP A 211 -1.53 -0.05 15.56
N LYS A 212 -1.51 0.79 16.61
CA LYS A 212 -0.28 1.34 17.17
C LYS A 212 0.63 0.23 17.68
N LEU A 213 0.10 -0.70 18.46
CA LEU A 213 0.88 -1.83 19.00
C LEU A 213 1.41 -2.73 17.88
N THR A 214 0.61 -3.00 16.85
CA THR A 214 0.99 -3.81 15.68
C THR A 214 2.09 -3.12 14.88
N GLY A 215 1.99 -1.80 14.65
CA GLY A 215 3.04 -1.02 14.00
C GLY A 215 4.35 -1.05 14.78
N THR A 216 4.29 -0.92 16.11
CA THR A 216 5.46 -1.08 16.98
C THR A 216 6.04 -2.49 16.91
N LYS A 217 5.18 -3.51 16.87
CA LYS A 217 5.58 -4.93 16.79
C LYS A 217 6.35 -5.20 15.51
N ASP A 218 5.85 -4.72 14.37
CA ASP A 218 6.51 -4.94 13.08
C ASP A 218 7.85 -4.20 13.01
N ALA A 219 7.90 -2.95 13.51
CA ALA A 219 9.15 -2.19 13.59
C ALA A 219 10.18 -2.90 14.48
N MET A 220 9.72 -3.47 15.59
CA MET A 220 10.56 -4.24 16.51
C MET A 220 11.03 -5.56 15.91
N ALA A 221 10.18 -6.26 15.15
CA ALA A 221 10.56 -7.46 14.41
C ALA A 221 11.65 -7.15 13.37
N GLY A 222 11.52 -6.02 12.65
CA GLY A 222 12.55 -5.54 11.74
C GLY A 222 13.88 -5.23 12.43
N PHE A 223 13.82 -4.58 13.59
CA PHE A 223 15.00 -4.32 14.43
C PHE A 223 15.67 -5.62 14.92
N MET A 224 14.89 -6.59 15.40
CA MET A 224 15.41 -7.91 15.82
C MET A 224 16.09 -8.67 14.67
N GLN A 225 15.57 -8.55 13.45
CA GLN A 225 16.21 -9.14 12.28
C GLN A 225 17.56 -8.46 11.94
N ASN A 226 17.69 -7.15 12.16
CA ASN A 226 18.97 -6.46 12.01
C ASN A 226 19.98 -6.91 13.07
N LEU A 227 19.56 -7.03 14.34
CA LEU A 227 20.40 -7.59 15.39
C LEU A 227 20.87 -9.01 15.06
N GLU A 228 20.00 -9.84 14.47
CA GLU A 228 20.37 -11.18 14.03
C GLU A 228 21.43 -11.15 12.92
N ARG A 229 21.34 -10.22 11.96
CA ARG A 229 22.38 -10.03 10.94
C ARG A 229 23.71 -9.62 11.56
N GLU A 230 23.71 -8.63 12.45
CA GLU A 230 24.92 -8.19 13.16
C GLU A 230 25.53 -9.33 13.98
N ARG A 231 24.68 -10.15 14.62
CA ARG A 231 25.09 -11.37 15.33
C ARG A 231 25.77 -12.36 14.38
N GLN A 232 25.22 -12.59 13.19
CA GLN A 232 25.82 -13.48 12.19
C GLN A 232 27.17 -12.97 11.71
N GLU A 233 27.31 -11.68 11.42
CA GLU A 233 28.58 -11.05 11.01
C GLU A 233 29.65 -11.21 12.10
N MET A 234 29.30 -10.98 13.38
CA MET A 234 30.22 -11.20 14.50
C MET A 234 30.63 -12.67 14.66
N MET A 235 29.70 -13.61 14.45
CA MET A 235 29.98 -15.03 14.51
C MET A 235 30.90 -15.48 13.36
N GLU A 236 30.72 -14.93 12.16
CA GLU A 236 31.59 -15.19 11.01
C GLU A 236 33.01 -14.65 11.25
N GLN A 237 33.12 -13.44 11.80
CA GLN A 237 34.41 -12.87 12.21
C GLN A 237 35.09 -13.74 13.27
N PHE A 238 34.35 -14.18 14.29
CA PHE A 238 34.86 -15.06 15.34
C PHE A 238 35.36 -16.39 14.77
N ASN A 239 34.62 -17.01 13.86
CA ASN A 239 35.01 -18.26 13.19
C ASN A 239 36.26 -18.08 12.35
N THR A 240 36.36 -16.98 11.61
CA THR A 240 37.54 -16.65 10.79
C THR A 240 38.78 -16.51 11.67
N LEU A 241 38.70 -15.76 12.76
CA LEU A 241 39.82 -15.57 13.68
C LEU A 241 40.20 -16.87 14.41
N SER A 242 39.22 -17.68 14.77
CA SER A 242 39.42 -18.99 15.41
C SER A 242 40.09 -19.98 14.46
N THR A 243 39.73 -19.96 13.17
CA THR A 243 40.38 -20.78 12.13
C THR A 243 41.84 -20.40 11.99
N LYS A 244 42.15 -19.10 11.89
CA LYS A 244 43.53 -18.60 11.84
C LYS A 244 44.36 -19.01 13.06
N LEU A 245 43.79 -18.92 14.26
CA LEU A 245 44.46 -19.37 15.48
C LEU A 245 44.72 -20.88 15.49
N ALA A 246 43.84 -21.67 14.88
CA ALA A 246 43.94 -23.12 14.80
C ALA A 246 44.90 -23.62 13.68
N GLU A 247 45.44 -22.74 12.84
CA GLU A 247 46.39 -23.11 11.78
C GLU A 247 47.66 -23.73 12.38
N GLN A 248 48.00 -24.93 11.92
CA GLN A 248 49.15 -25.68 12.42
C GLN A 248 50.30 -25.62 11.42
N HIS A 249 51.37 -24.92 11.80
CA HIS A 249 52.62 -24.92 11.04
C HIS A 249 53.61 -25.90 11.68
N ILE A 250 54.09 -26.89 10.91
CA ILE A 250 55.00 -27.93 11.41
C ILE A 250 56.44 -27.54 11.08
N SER A 251 57.36 -27.77 12.02
CA SER A 251 58.78 -27.54 11.82
C SER A 251 59.37 -28.51 10.80
N HIS A 252 60.06 -27.98 9.79
CA HIS A 252 60.83 -28.79 8.85
C HIS A 252 62.12 -29.38 9.46
N ARG A 253 62.50 -28.95 10.68
CA ARG A 253 63.73 -29.38 11.37
C ARG A 253 63.50 -30.34 12.53
N LEU A 254 62.28 -30.39 13.06
CA LEU A 254 61.91 -31.19 14.22
C LEU A 254 60.62 -31.93 13.89
N GLU A 255 60.73 -33.24 13.69
CA GLU A 255 59.60 -34.09 13.33
C GLU A 255 58.54 -34.08 14.45
N GLY A 256 57.28 -33.87 14.08
CA GLY A 256 56.16 -33.85 15.02
C GLY A 256 56.07 -32.60 15.91
N VAL A 257 56.88 -31.56 15.68
CA VAL A 257 56.87 -30.33 16.49
C VAL A 257 56.28 -29.17 15.70
N HIS A 258 55.28 -28.50 16.27
CA HIS A 258 54.71 -27.28 15.71
C HIS A 258 55.63 -26.07 15.91
N LEU A 259 55.62 -25.15 14.96
CA LEU A 259 56.28 -23.85 15.09
C LEU A 259 55.59 -22.99 16.17
N PRO A 260 56.30 -22.04 16.79
CA PRO A 260 55.66 -21.04 17.63
C PRO A 260 54.62 -20.24 16.85
N PHE A 261 53.63 -19.69 17.56
CA PHE A 261 52.65 -18.82 16.93
C PHE A 261 53.30 -17.62 16.23
N ASP A 262 52.87 -17.37 15.00
CA ASP A 262 53.29 -16.21 14.23
C ASP A 262 52.56 -14.92 14.68
N GLU A 263 52.93 -13.79 14.07
CA GLU A 263 52.34 -12.50 14.42
C GLU A 263 50.85 -12.40 14.04
N GLU A 264 50.40 -13.14 13.02
CA GLU A 264 48.99 -13.18 12.62
C GLU A 264 48.17 -13.96 13.66
N GLN A 265 48.67 -15.08 14.16
CA GLN A 265 48.07 -15.88 15.22
C GLN A 265 48.03 -15.11 16.55
N LYS A 266 49.10 -14.41 16.93
CA LYS A 266 49.11 -13.54 18.13
C LYS A 266 48.12 -12.37 18.01
N SER A 267 48.03 -11.75 16.84
CA SER A 267 47.04 -10.72 16.55
C SER A 267 45.61 -11.28 16.65
N ALA A 268 45.37 -12.49 16.11
CA ALA A 268 44.09 -13.18 16.20
C ALA A 268 43.67 -13.44 17.65
N ILE A 269 44.58 -13.82 18.56
CA ILE A 269 44.28 -13.99 20.00
C ILE A 269 43.72 -12.70 20.61
N THR A 270 44.35 -11.57 20.32
CA THR A 270 43.93 -10.27 20.86
C THR A 270 42.56 -9.86 20.29
N GLN A 271 42.35 -10.07 18.99
CA GLN A 271 41.08 -9.79 18.33
C GLN A 271 39.95 -10.71 18.82
N LEU A 272 40.23 -11.99 19.09
CA LEU A 272 39.27 -12.95 19.65
C LEU A 272 38.80 -12.53 21.04
N ALA A 273 39.69 -12.02 21.90
CA ALA A 273 39.30 -11.51 23.20
C ALA A 273 38.31 -10.33 23.08
N SER A 274 38.54 -9.43 22.12
CA SER A 274 37.60 -8.34 21.82
C SER A 274 36.28 -8.87 21.23
N ALA A 275 36.33 -9.83 20.32
CA ALA A 275 35.15 -10.43 19.70
C ALA A 275 34.25 -11.09 20.74
N LEU A 276 34.81 -11.83 21.70
CA LEU A 276 34.04 -12.45 22.79
C LEU A 276 33.33 -11.42 23.68
N LYS A 277 33.98 -10.28 23.97
CA LYS A 277 33.34 -9.18 24.70
C LYS A 277 32.17 -8.60 23.91
N ASN A 278 32.34 -8.40 22.61
CA ASN A 278 31.27 -7.88 21.74
C ASN A 278 30.09 -8.85 21.65
N ILE A 279 30.36 -10.15 21.49
CA ILE A 279 29.32 -11.21 21.49
C ILE A 279 28.56 -11.22 22.82
N THR A 280 29.24 -11.05 23.96
CA THR A 280 28.59 -11.00 25.27
C THR A 280 27.64 -9.80 25.38
N ASN A 281 28.06 -8.62 24.90
CA ASN A 281 27.22 -7.43 24.88
C ASN A 281 26.03 -7.60 23.93
N MET A 282 26.24 -8.17 22.75
CA MET A 282 25.17 -8.47 21.79
C MET A 282 24.16 -9.45 22.36
N SER A 283 24.60 -10.50 23.06
CA SER A 283 23.71 -11.46 23.71
C SER A 283 22.73 -10.77 24.67
N LYS A 284 23.22 -9.86 25.52
CA LYS A 284 22.38 -9.08 26.44
C LYS A 284 21.41 -8.16 25.68
N ASN A 285 21.87 -7.54 24.60
CA ASN A 285 21.05 -6.66 23.77
C ASN A 285 19.92 -7.42 23.07
N VAL A 286 20.22 -8.59 22.50
CA VAL A 286 19.22 -9.48 21.90
C VAL A 286 18.19 -9.92 22.93
N GLU A 287 18.64 -10.35 24.12
CA GLU A 287 17.75 -10.77 25.21
C GLU A 287 16.81 -9.65 25.67
N LEU A 288 17.34 -8.45 25.92
CA LEU A 288 16.54 -7.28 26.33
C LEU A 288 15.45 -6.96 25.31
N ASN A 289 15.80 -6.92 24.02
CA ASN A 289 14.85 -6.58 22.97
C ASN A 289 13.89 -7.74 22.67
N TYR A 290 14.30 -8.99 22.84
CA TYR A 290 13.38 -10.12 22.71
C TYR A 290 12.31 -10.10 23.80
N ASN A 291 12.67 -9.79 25.05
CA ASN A 291 11.72 -9.69 26.16
C ASN A 291 10.70 -8.57 25.94
N LYS A 292 11.14 -7.39 25.50
CA LYS A 292 10.25 -6.29 25.10
C LYS A 292 9.30 -6.69 23.96
N TYR A 293 9.75 -7.53 23.03
CA TYR A 293 8.92 -8.01 21.92
C TYR A 293 7.83 -8.98 22.44
N LEU A 294 8.15 -9.84 23.41
CA LEU A 294 7.17 -10.71 24.07
C LEU A 294 6.13 -9.92 24.87
N GLU A 295 6.54 -8.89 25.61
CA GLU A 295 5.62 -8.00 26.32
C GLU A 295 4.63 -7.33 25.36
N LEU A 296 5.13 -6.90 24.21
CA LEU A 296 4.31 -6.27 23.17
C LEU A 296 3.30 -7.26 22.54
N LEU A 297 3.69 -8.51 22.33
CA LEU A 297 2.77 -9.56 21.89
C LEU A 297 1.66 -9.80 22.92
N ALA A 298 1.99 -9.83 24.21
CA ALA A 298 0.98 -9.99 25.26
C ALA A 298 0.03 -8.80 25.37
N ASP A 299 0.53 -7.58 25.18
CA ASP A 299 -0.33 -6.38 25.13
C ASP A 299 -1.28 -6.42 23.91
N ILE A 300 -0.83 -6.96 22.76
CA ILE A 300 -1.67 -7.20 21.57
C ILE A 300 -2.75 -8.24 21.87
N ASP A 301 -2.37 -9.43 22.38
CA ASP A 301 -3.30 -10.50 22.74
C ASP A 301 -4.40 -10.02 23.70
N LYS A 302 -4.04 -9.18 24.66
CA LYS A 302 -4.99 -8.57 25.60
C LYS A 302 -6.00 -7.67 24.89
N VAL A 303 -5.54 -6.76 24.02
CA VAL A 303 -6.42 -5.84 23.29
C VAL A 303 -7.32 -6.62 22.32
N GLU A 304 -6.79 -7.65 21.67
CA GLU A 304 -7.57 -8.54 20.82
C GLU A 304 -8.64 -9.31 21.59
N SER A 305 -8.32 -9.87 22.76
CA SER A 305 -9.29 -10.52 23.63
C SER A 305 -10.37 -9.55 24.12
N ASP A 306 -10.02 -8.30 24.41
CA ASP A 306 -10.98 -7.28 24.82
C ASP A 306 -11.93 -6.91 23.65
N LEU A 307 -11.41 -6.84 22.41
CA LEU A 307 -12.21 -6.65 21.20
C LEU A 307 -13.18 -7.81 20.94
N GLU A 308 -12.73 -9.07 21.12
CA GLU A 308 -13.59 -10.25 20.97
C GLU A 308 -14.73 -10.27 21.99
N ARG A 309 -14.44 -9.90 23.24
CA ARG A 309 -15.44 -9.80 24.30
C ARG A 309 -16.50 -8.73 23.99
N LEU A 310 -16.09 -7.60 23.44
CA LEU A 310 -17.01 -6.52 23.04
C LEU A 310 -17.83 -6.86 21.78
N SER A 311 -17.35 -7.77 20.94
CA SER A 311 -18.01 -8.18 19.68
C SER A 311 -18.86 -9.46 19.81
N ASN A 312 -19.01 -10.04 21.01
CA ASN A 312 -19.73 -11.30 21.26
C ASN A 312 -19.21 -12.50 20.46
N GLY A 313 -17.93 -12.52 20.07
CA GLY A 313 -17.30 -13.68 19.42
C GLY A 313 -17.73 -13.99 17.98
N ALA A 314 -18.59 -13.16 17.37
CA ALA A 314 -18.80 -13.16 15.92
C ALA A 314 -17.98 -12.01 15.29
N PRO A 315 -17.45 -12.16 14.07
CA PRO A 315 -17.05 -10.99 13.28
C PRO A 315 -18.32 -10.20 13.00
N THR A 316 -18.69 -9.31 13.93
CA THR A 316 -19.84 -8.45 13.78
C THR A 316 -19.51 -7.46 12.67
N VAL A 317 -20.11 -7.69 11.50
CA VAL A 317 -20.11 -6.71 10.40
C VAL A 317 -20.71 -5.44 10.98
N ASP A 318 -19.88 -4.42 11.18
CA ASP A 318 -20.35 -3.13 11.67
C ASP A 318 -21.04 -2.41 10.51
N ASN A 319 -22.36 -2.58 10.42
CA ASN A 319 -23.18 -1.95 9.38
C ASN A 319 -23.09 -0.43 9.38
N SER A 320 -22.83 0.21 10.54
CA SER A 320 -22.66 1.67 10.63
C SER A 320 -21.34 2.10 10.01
N LEU A 321 -20.27 1.33 10.27
CA LEU A 321 -18.97 1.54 9.64
C LEU A 321 -19.03 1.28 8.13
N ALA A 322 -19.68 0.20 7.72
CA ALA A 322 -19.88 -0.16 6.32
C ALA A 322 -20.63 0.92 5.55
N GLU A 323 -21.65 1.55 6.16
CA GLU A 323 -22.44 2.60 5.51
C GLU A 323 -21.59 3.84 5.23
N LYS A 324 -20.76 4.24 6.20
CA LYS A 324 -19.81 5.35 6.04
C LYS A 324 -18.79 5.06 4.95
N GLU A 325 -18.25 3.84 4.95
CA GLU A 325 -17.25 3.42 3.97
C GLU A 325 -17.82 3.35 2.54
N ALA A 326 -19.04 2.81 2.40
CA ALA A 326 -19.76 2.81 1.12
C ALA A 326 -20.01 4.24 0.60
N GLY A 327 -20.26 5.21 1.50
CA GLY A 327 -20.32 6.62 1.13
C GLY A 327 -19.01 7.18 0.56
N GLN A 328 -17.85 6.73 1.07
CA GLN A 328 -16.55 7.14 0.56
C GLN A 328 -16.25 6.61 -0.85
N ILE A 329 -16.82 5.46 -1.24
CA ILE A 329 -16.68 4.93 -2.60
C ILE A 329 -17.21 5.93 -3.64
N ALA A 330 -18.32 6.62 -3.36
CA ALA A 330 -18.85 7.65 -4.25
C ALA A 330 -17.93 8.87 -4.36
N VAL A 331 -17.26 9.24 -3.26
CA VAL A 331 -16.25 10.33 -3.25
C VAL A 331 -15.05 9.94 -4.10
N LEU A 332 -14.51 8.73 -3.91
CA LEU A 332 -13.42 8.18 -4.71
C LEU A 332 -13.77 8.11 -6.20
N ALA A 333 -14.99 7.66 -6.53
CA ALA A 333 -15.47 7.63 -7.92
C ALA A 333 -15.46 9.02 -8.56
N LYS A 334 -15.94 10.03 -7.82
CA LYS A 334 -15.92 11.43 -8.28
C LYS A 334 -14.49 11.94 -8.50
N MET A 335 -13.56 11.59 -7.61
CA MET A 335 -12.15 11.98 -7.74
C MET A 335 -11.50 11.31 -8.95
N CYS A 336 -11.72 10.01 -9.15
CA CYS A 336 -11.17 9.26 -10.29
C CYS A 336 -11.71 9.75 -11.64
N THR A 337 -12.97 10.19 -11.66
CA THR A 337 -13.60 10.78 -12.86
C THR A 337 -13.00 12.15 -13.20
N GLY A 338 -12.65 12.95 -12.18
CA GLY A 338 -12.17 14.32 -12.35
C GLY A 338 -13.26 15.31 -12.78
N ARG A 339 -12.97 16.61 -12.73
CA ARG A 339 -13.98 17.70 -12.90
C ARG A 339 -14.69 17.74 -14.25
N ARG A 340 -14.05 17.25 -15.31
CA ARG A 340 -14.56 17.27 -16.70
C ARG A 340 -14.93 15.87 -17.20
N GLY A 341 -14.83 14.85 -16.35
CA GLY A 341 -15.09 13.47 -16.73
C GLY A 341 -16.57 13.12 -16.73
N ASN A 342 -16.87 11.91 -17.19
CA ASN A 342 -18.22 11.38 -17.20
C ASN A 342 -18.60 10.82 -15.82
N HIS A 343 -19.32 11.63 -15.02
CA HIS A 343 -19.79 11.23 -13.69
C HIS A 343 -21.03 10.33 -13.71
N TYR A 344 -21.56 9.99 -14.89
CA TYR A 344 -22.70 9.08 -15.00
C TYR A 344 -22.30 7.70 -14.46
N PRO A 345 -22.96 7.15 -13.44
CA PRO A 345 -22.40 6.01 -12.70
C PRO A 345 -22.94 4.65 -13.17
N ILE A 346 -23.96 4.64 -14.03
CA ILE A 346 -24.50 3.39 -14.59
C ILE A 346 -23.62 2.92 -15.73
N LEU A 347 -23.27 1.63 -15.72
CA LEU A 347 -22.44 1.00 -16.73
C LEU A 347 -23.13 0.99 -18.10
N ALA A 348 -22.43 1.43 -19.15
CA ALA A 348 -22.91 1.46 -20.52
C ALA A 348 -21.76 1.29 -21.52
N SER A 349 -21.99 0.51 -22.58
CA SER A 349 -20.98 0.14 -23.57
C SER A 349 -20.29 1.30 -24.27
N GLN A 350 -20.95 2.45 -24.37
CA GLN A 350 -20.42 3.64 -25.03
C GLN A 350 -19.25 4.30 -24.29
N PHE A 351 -18.96 3.89 -23.06
CA PHE A 351 -17.97 4.54 -22.19
C PHE A 351 -16.75 3.65 -21.85
N PHE A 352 -16.70 2.41 -22.34
CA PHE A 352 -15.55 1.53 -22.13
C PHE A 352 -15.37 0.53 -23.28
N MET A 353 -14.16 0.00 -23.42
CA MET A 353 -13.83 -0.97 -24.45
C MET A 353 -14.14 -2.39 -23.97
N ALA A 354 -14.72 -3.22 -24.85
CA ALA A 354 -14.92 -4.65 -24.62
C ALA A 354 -13.59 -5.43 -24.78
N ARG A 355 -12.60 -5.11 -23.94
CA ARG A 355 -11.30 -5.80 -23.93
C ARG A 355 -10.80 -5.90 -22.49
N ILE A 356 -10.61 -7.13 -22.01
CA ILE A 356 -10.21 -7.40 -20.62
C ILE A 356 -8.97 -6.58 -20.21
N ALA A 357 -7.96 -6.51 -21.08
CA ALA A 357 -6.70 -5.79 -20.82
C ALA A 357 -6.85 -4.27 -20.61
N THR A 358 -8.01 -3.69 -20.96
CA THR A 358 -8.29 -2.26 -20.77
C THR A 358 -9.11 -1.98 -19.50
N ILE A 359 -9.69 -3.03 -18.90
CA ILE A 359 -10.48 -2.94 -17.67
C ILE A 359 -9.53 -3.11 -16.48
N ALA A 360 -9.73 -2.30 -15.43
CA ALA A 360 -8.99 -2.45 -14.18
C ALA A 360 -9.52 -3.66 -13.42
N THR A 361 -9.09 -4.86 -13.83
CA THR A 361 -9.19 -6.06 -13.01
C THR A 361 -8.03 -6.09 -12.02
N ARG A 362 -8.15 -6.89 -10.97
CA ARG A 362 -7.09 -7.11 -9.98
C ARG A 362 -5.76 -7.47 -10.65
N GLU A 363 -5.81 -8.41 -11.56
CA GLU A 363 -4.69 -8.98 -12.31
C GLU A 363 -4.00 -7.93 -13.19
N ASN A 364 -4.78 -7.16 -13.96
CA ASN A 364 -4.23 -6.12 -14.82
C ASN A 364 -3.62 -4.97 -14.02
N VAL A 365 -4.23 -4.60 -12.89
CA VAL A 365 -3.71 -3.56 -12.00
C VAL A 365 -2.38 -4.00 -11.38
N ILE A 366 -2.29 -5.23 -10.86
CA ILE A 366 -1.04 -5.78 -10.29
C ILE A 366 0.06 -5.81 -11.35
N LYS A 367 -0.23 -6.34 -12.54
CA LYS A 367 0.72 -6.36 -13.66
C LYS A 367 1.22 -4.95 -14.00
N THR A 368 0.31 -3.99 -14.07
CA THR A 368 0.66 -2.60 -14.41
C THR A 368 1.52 -1.96 -13.31
N MET A 369 1.21 -2.21 -12.04
CA MET A 369 2.04 -1.74 -10.91
C MET A 369 3.44 -2.35 -10.94
N ASP A 370 3.56 -3.65 -11.23
CA ASP A 370 4.84 -4.34 -11.39
C ASP A 370 5.69 -3.73 -12.52
N GLU A 371 5.07 -3.44 -13.67
CA GLU A 371 5.75 -2.78 -14.80
C GLU A 371 6.25 -1.37 -14.43
N ILE A 372 5.50 -0.63 -13.62
CA ILE A 372 5.88 0.73 -13.18
C ILE A 372 6.96 0.67 -12.11
N GLU A 373 6.91 -0.29 -11.18
CA GLU A 373 7.95 -0.50 -10.16
C GLU A 373 9.31 -0.83 -10.78
N LYS A 374 9.35 -1.57 -11.89
CA LYS A 374 10.58 -1.80 -12.66
C LYS A 374 11.17 -0.51 -13.27
N ILE A 375 10.40 0.58 -13.31
CA ILE A 375 10.85 1.90 -13.75
C ILE A 375 11.24 2.74 -12.53
N ASP A 376 10.30 2.96 -11.60
CA ASP A 376 10.55 3.63 -10.31
C ASP A 376 10.72 2.57 -9.21
N VAL A 377 11.95 2.11 -9.03
CA VAL A 377 12.30 1.05 -8.06
C VAL A 377 12.03 1.45 -6.60
N GLY A 378 11.82 2.74 -6.34
CA GLY A 378 11.54 3.27 -5.03
C GLY A 378 10.05 3.40 -4.71
N ILE A 379 9.14 3.22 -5.67
CA ILE A 379 7.73 3.61 -5.52
C ILE A 379 7.02 2.93 -4.34
N PHE A 380 7.34 1.66 -4.06
CA PHE A 380 6.79 0.92 -2.92
C PHE A 380 7.78 0.76 -1.77
N ARG A 381 8.96 1.38 -1.85
CA ARG A 381 9.97 1.29 -0.80
C ARG A 381 9.84 2.48 0.13
N ARG A 382 9.68 2.19 1.42
CA ARG A 382 9.68 3.21 2.48
C ARG A 382 10.81 2.95 3.45
N GLU A 383 11.63 3.97 3.67
CA GLU A 383 12.68 3.94 4.69
C GLU A 383 12.11 4.41 6.02
N PHE A 384 12.29 3.60 7.06
CA PHE A 384 11.96 3.96 8.44
C PHE A 384 13.06 3.44 9.36
N ARG A 385 13.66 4.31 10.17
CA ARG A 385 14.77 3.99 11.08
C ARG A 385 15.90 3.17 10.40
N ARG A 386 16.34 3.61 9.21
CA ARG A 386 17.38 2.96 8.38
C ARG A 386 17.03 1.58 7.82
N GLN A 387 15.80 1.13 7.99
CA GLN A 387 15.30 -0.07 7.35
C GLN A 387 14.42 0.32 6.17
N VAL A 388 14.73 -0.24 4.99
CA VAL A 388 13.93 -0.07 3.78
C VAL A 388 12.98 -1.26 3.67
N ASN A 389 11.67 -0.98 3.74
CA ASN A 389 10.63 -1.98 3.60
C ASN A 389 9.87 -1.77 2.28
N ARG A 390 9.59 -2.87 1.55
CA ARG A 390 8.70 -2.82 0.39
C ARG A 390 7.25 -3.03 0.84
N ILE A 391 6.41 -2.03 0.59
CA ILE A 391 5.03 -1.95 1.08
C ILE A 391 4.12 -1.44 -0.04
N PRO A 392 3.62 -2.33 -0.92
CA PRO A 392 2.62 -1.95 -1.92
C PRO A 392 1.32 -1.47 -1.26
N PRO A 393 0.65 -0.43 -1.80
CA PRO A 393 -0.57 0.10 -1.23
C PRO A 393 -1.75 -0.88 -1.36
N HIS A 394 -2.78 -0.66 -0.56
CA HIS A 394 -4.12 -1.12 -0.88
C HIS A 394 -4.61 -0.45 -2.16
N VAL A 395 -5.14 -1.24 -3.09
CA VAL A 395 -5.80 -0.72 -4.28
C VAL A 395 -7.29 -1.00 -4.20
N ILE A 396 -8.09 0.05 -4.37
CA ILE A 396 -9.55 -0.03 -4.38
C ILE A 396 -10.02 0.23 -5.81
N ILE A 397 -10.59 -0.80 -6.44
CA ILE A 397 -11.17 -0.72 -7.78
C ILE A 397 -12.59 -0.19 -7.64
N ILE A 398 -12.84 0.97 -8.24
CA ILE A 398 -14.10 1.71 -8.10
C ILE A 398 -14.95 1.53 -9.37
N PRO A 399 -16.25 1.20 -9.29
CA PRO A 399 -17.13 1.00 -10.44
C PRO A 399 -17.50 2.33 -11.10
N SER A 400 -16.50 2.99 -11.68
CA SER A 400 -16.65 4.29 -12.33
C SER A 400 -15.82 4.36 -13.59
N TYR A 401 -16.20 5.32 -14.44
CA TYR A 401 -15.36 5.80 -15.51
C TYR A 401 -14.32 6.77 -14.96
N GLY A 402 -13.21 6.98 -15.69
CA GLY A 402 -12.23 8.00 -15.33
C GLY A 402 -10.84 7.66 -15.84
N ASN A 403 -10.02 8.67 -16.11
CA ASN A 403 -8.67 8.45 -16.62
C ASN A 403 -7.59 8.60 -15.55
N SER A 404 -7.99 8.86 -14.30
CA SER A 404 -7.09 9.18 -13.21
C SER A 404 -7.36 8.27 -12.04
N GLY A 405 -6.35 7.54 -11.58
CA GLY A 405 -6.38 7.00 -10.23
C GLY A 405 -5.93 8.06 -9.22
N VAL A 406 -6.13 7.80 -7.94
CA VAL A 406 -5.92 8.77 -6.86
C VAL A 406 -5.30 8.07 -5.66
N CYS A 407 -4.35 8.73 -4.99
CA CYS A 407 -3.93 8.33 -3.66
C CYS A 407 -4.82 9.02 -2.62
N TRP A 408 -5.57 8.21 -1.88
CA TRP A 408 -6.42 8.68 -0.78
C TRP A 408 -5.59 8.99 0.46
N GLU A 409 -4.68 8.09 0.80
CA GLU A 409 -3.82 8.21 1.98
C GLU A 409 -2.48 7.51 1.70
N PRO A 410 -1.32 8.14 1.95
CA PRO A 410 -0.03 7.55 1.62
C PRO A 410 0.36 6.39 2.54
N TYR A 411 -0.13 6.41 3.78
CA TYR A 411 -0.04 5.37 4.80
C TYR A 411 -0.84 5.77 6.05
N GLU A 412 -1.10 4.84 6.95
CA GLU A 412 -1.84 5.12 8.17
C GLU A 412 -1.03 5.99 9.13
N ARG A 413 -1.65 7.08 9.59
CA ARG A 413 -1.05 8.04 10.53
C ARG A 413 -0.42 7.39 11.77
N ASN A 414 -1.04 6.33 12.30
CA ASN A 414 -0.61 5.63 13.50
C ASN A 414 0.47 4.57 13.26
N ASN A 415 0.65 4.10 12.02
CA ASN A 415 1.65 3.09 11.67
C ASN A 415 2.43 3.54 10.42
N LYS A 416 3.34 4.50 10.61
CA LYS A 416 4.16 5.02 9.52
C LYS A 416 5.21 4.03 9.00
N ALA A 417 5.53 2.98 9.76
CA ALA A 417 6.63 2.08 9.44
C ALA A 417 6.21 0.99 8.46
N THR A 418 5.07 0.33 8.72
CA THR A 418 4.65 -0.88 7.98
C THR A 418 3.27 -0.82 7.35
N SER A 419 2.43 0.18 7.68
CA SER A 419 1.10 0.28 7.06
C SER A 419 1.16 0.58 5.56
N ARG A 420 0.18 0.06 4.84
CA ARG A 420 -0.02 0.28 3.41
C ARG A 420 -0.72 1.62 3.19
N GLY A 421 -0.36 2.33 2.12
CA GLY A 421 -1.17 3.42 1.59
C GLY A 421 -2.47 2.91 0.98
N ARG A 422 -3.36 3.82 0.58
CA ARG A 422 -4.64 3.54 -0.07
C ARG A 422 -4.71 4.31 -1.38
N ILE A 423 -4.79 3.60 -2.49
CA ILE A 423 -5.03 4.18 -3.82
C ILE A 423 -6.34 3.68 -4.40
N ALA A 424 -7.02 4.52 -5.17
CA ALA A 424 -8.24 4.19 -5.88
C ALA A 424 -8.00 4.24 -7.39
N ILE A 425 -8.55 3.25 -8.10
CA ILE A 425 -8.44 3.14 -9.56
C ILE A 425 -9.85 2.96 -10.13
N PRO A 426 -10.26 3.77 -11.13
CA PRO A 426 -11.53 3.55 -11.81
C PRO A 426 -11.49 2.22 -12.57
N MET A 427 -12.55 1.43 -12.46
CA MET A 427 -12.66 0.11 -13.09
C MET A 427 -12.65 0.19 -14.62
N PHE A 428 -13.23 1.26 -15.17
CA PHE A 428 -13.38 1.46 -16.60
C PHE A 428 -12.60 2.70 -17.05
N PRO A 429 -11.25 2.66 -17.02
CA PRO A 429 -10.46 3.78 -17.47
C PRO A 429 -10.40 3.86 -18.99
N GLY A 430 -10.17 5.06 -19.53
CA GLY A 430 -9.82 5.21 -20.94
C GLY A 430 -8.46 4.60 -21.28
N ASP A 431 -7.52 4.66 -20.34
CA ASP A 431 -6.22 4.00 -20.38
C ASP A 431 -5.84 3.53 -18.96
N LEU A 432 -5.80 2.22 -18.74
CA LEU A 432 -5.49 1.62 -17.45
C LEU A 432 -4.09 1.99 -16.97
N ARG A 433 -3.09 1.95 -17.86
CA ARG A 433 -1.71 2.27 -17.52
C ARG A 433 -1.59 3.72 -17.07
N MET A 434 -2.26 4.62 -17.76
CA MET A 434 -2.33 6.04 -17.35
C MET A 434 -2.95 6.21 -15.97
N ALA A 435 -4.09 5.57 -15.71
CA ALA A 435 -4.78 5.67 -14.42
C ALA A 435 -3.90 5.17 -13.25
N VAL A 436 -3.19 4.06 -13.44
CA VAL A 436 -2.26 3.50 -12.43
C VAL A 436 -1.05 4.44 -12.23
N ILE A 437 -0.45 4.97 -13.30
CA ILE A 437 0.69 5.91 -13.18
C ILE A 437 0.29 7.16 -12.41
N ILE A 438 -0.90 7.70 -12.67
CA ILE A 438 -1.41 8.88 -11.95
C ILE A 438 -1.60 8.55 -10.46
N ALA A 439 -2.20 7.40 -10.13
CA ALA A 439 -2.37 6.96 -8.75
C ALA A 439 -1.03 6.82 -8.01
N LEU A 440 -0.04 6.21 -8.66
CA LEU A 440 1.29 6.01 -8.09
C LEU A 440 2.09 7.32 -7.99
N GLY A 441 2.00 8.21 -8.98
CA GLY A 441 2.63 9.53 -8.90
C GLY A 441 2.06 10.37 -7.76
N ASP A 442 0.74 10.25 -7.54
CA ASP A 442 0.06 10.87 -6.43
C ASP A 442 0.50 10.29 -5.07
N LEU A 443 0.59 8.95 -4.98
CA LEU A 443 1.13 8.25 -3.81
C LEU A 443 2.56 8.71 -3.52
N ARG A 444 3.42 8.79 -4.54
CA ARG A 444 4.82 9.20 -4.43
C ARG A 444 4.95 10.61 -3.86
N TRP A 445 4.14 11.56 -4.36
CA TRP A 445 4.13 12.92 -3.86
C TRP A 445 3.70 12.99 -2.40
N GLN A 446 2.60 12.31 -2.05
CA GLN A 446 2.04 12.35 -0.70
C GLN A 446 2.97 11.67 0.31
N GLN A 447 3.55 10.52 -0.02
CA GLN A 447 4.55 9.84 0.82
C GLN A 447 5.76 10.74 1.08
N ALA A 448 6.35 11.31 0.03
CA ALA A 448 7.50 12.19 0.17
C ALA A 448 7.18 13.46 0.98
N LYS A 449 5.99 14.05 0.76
CA LYS A 449 5.54 15.24 1.49
C LYS A 449 5.36 14.95 2.98
N GLU A 450 4.70 13.85 3.34
CA GLU A 450 4.47 13.52 4.73
C GLU A 450 5.73 13.07 5.47
N MET A 451 6.63 12.34 4.79
CA MET A 451 7.93 11.96 5.35
C MET A 451 8.83 13.17 5.62
N ALA A 452 8.77 14.18 4.74
CA ALA A 452 9.52 15.42 4.93
C ALA A 452 8.93 16.34 6.02
N ALA A 453 7.71 16.07 6.49
CA ALA A 453 7.01 16.84 7.52
C ALA A 453 7.09 18.36 7.24
N HIS A 454 7.64 19.16 8.16
CA HIS A 454 7.77 20.62 7.99
C HIS A 454 8.78 21.04 6.93
N TYR A 455 9.73 20.17 6.54
CA TYR A 455 10.75 20.44 5.53
C TYR A 455 10.30 20.16 4.09
N TRP A 456 9.03 19.83 3.86
CA TRP A 456 8.54 19.41 2.54
C TRP A 456 8.69 20.47 1.43
N MET A 457 8.93 21.74 1.77
CA MET A 457 9.19 22.85 0.83
C MET A 457 10.69 23.18 0.66
N GLU A 458 11.56 22.58 1.46
CA GLU A 458 12.98 22.96 1.54
C GLU A 458 13.90 21.88 0.96
N GLU A 459 13.65 20.61 1.30
CA GLU A 459 14.55 19.50 0.99
C GLU A 459 13.85 18.33 0.27
N GLY A 460 14.66 17.43 -0.27
CA GLY A 460 14.21 16.18 -0.90
C GLY A 460 13.42 16.37 -2.20
N LEU A 461 12.60 15.38 -2.52
CA LEU A 461 11.79 15.34 -3.74
C LEU A 461 10.80 16.50 -3.81
N THR A 462 10.04 16.70 -2.74
CA THR A 462 8.97 17.71 -2.70
C THR A 462 9.54 19.12 -2.58
N GLY A 463 10.60 19.31 -1.79
CA GLY A 463 11.21 20.63 -1.61
C GLY A 463 11.85 21.13 -2.90
N GLY A 464 12.66 20.30 -3.55
CA GLY A 464 13.25 20.65 -4.84
C GLY A 464 12.20 20.94 -5.92
N PHE A 465 11.14 20.14 -5.99
CA PHE A 465 10.06 20.37 -6.95
C PHE A 465 9.24 21.64 -6.62
N PHE A 466 8.98 21.91 -5.35
CA PHE A 466 8.27 23.12 -4.90
C PHE A 466 9.07 24.40 -5.20
N GLN A 467 10.39 24.37 -4.99
CA GLN A 467 11.28 25.48 -5.31
C GLN A 467 11.29 25.78 -6.80
N TRP A 468 11.39 24.75 -7.65
CA TRP A 468 11.27 24.90 -9.10
C TRP A 468 9.91 25.49 -9.49
N PHE A 469 8.81 24.90 -9.00
CA PHE A 469 7.45 25.36 -9.31
C PHE A 469 7.25 26.84 -8.95
N SER A 470 7.75 27.24 -7.78
CA SER A 470 7.67 28.62 -7.29
C SER A 470 8.57 29.58 -8.06
N GLY A 471 9.79 29.13 -8.41
CA GLY A 471 10.75 29.88 -9.22
C GLY A 471 10.22 30.21 -10.61
N GLU A 472 9.54 29.25 -11.24
CA GLU A 472 8.85 29.41 -12.53
C GLU A 472 7.53 30.18 -12.43
N LYS A 473 7.11 30.58 -11.22
CA LYS A 473 5.86 31.32 -10.94
C LYS A 473 4.62 30.62 -11.52
N MET A 474 4.63 29.29 -11.47
CA MET A 474 3.55 28.46 -11.98
C MET A 474 2.27 28.71 -11.16
N ARG A 475 1.11 28.64 -11.83
CA ARG A 475 -0.20 28.78 -11.19
C ARG A 475 -0.86 27.41 -11.08
N GLY A 476 -1.54 27.17 -9.97
CA GLY A 476 -2.31 25.95 -9.75
C GLY A 476 -1.76 25.11 -8.60
N ASP A 477 -2.15 23.85 -8.57
CA ASP A 477 -1.74 22.92 -7.52
C ASP A 477 -0.39 22.27 -7.88
N VAL A 478 0.59 22.43 -6.98
CA VAL A 478 1.93 21.86 -7.10
C VAL A 478 1.87 20.33 -7.23
N ARG A 479 0.97 19.68 -6.47
CA ARG A 479 0.75 18.23 -6.52
C ARG A 479 0.31 17.79 -7.90
N MET A 480 -0.68 18.47 -8.48
CA MET A 480 -1.18 18.12 -9.82
C MET A 480 -0.09 18.26 -10.88
N THR A 481 0.71 19.33 -10.79
CA THR A 481 1.83 19.56 -11.70
C THR A 481 2.92 18.51 -11.53
N PHE A 482 3.19 18.08 -10.29
CA PHE A 482 4.10 16.96 -10.03
C PHE A 482 3.61 15.68 -10.69
N ILE A 483 2.32 15.34 -10.54
CA ILE A 483 1.74 14.11 -11.11
C ILE A 483 1.82 14.14 -12.65
N GLU A 484 1.54 15.27 -13.29
CA GLU A 484 1.69 15.44 -14.74
C GLU A 484 3.14 15.20 -15.20
N ASN A 485 4.12 15.75 -14.47
CA ASN A 485 5.53 15.50 -14.75
C ASN A 485 5.92 14.04 -14.46
N TYR A 486 5.36 13.42 -13.42
CA TYR A 486 5.58 12.01 -13.10
C TYR A 486 5.06 11.09 -14.22
N VAL A 487 3.92 11.41 -14.81
CA VAL A 487 3.41 10.71 -16.01
C VAL A 487 4.44 10.76 -17.14
N LEU A 488 5.03 11.93 -17.41
CA LEU A 488 6.09 12.07 -18.42
C LEU A 488 7.37 11.34 -18.02
N TRP A 489 7.73 11.31 -16.74
CA TRP A 489 8.87 10.57 -16.21
C TRP A 489 8.77 9.08 -16.54
N ILE A 490 7.63 8.47 -16.21
CA ILE A 490 7.40 7.04 -16.38
C ILE A 490 7.11 6.65 -17.84
N SER A 491 6.44 7.50 -18.62
CA SER A 491 6.00 7.16 -19.99
C SER A 491 6.88 7.69 -21.13
N LYS A 492 7.80 8.63 -20.85
CA LYS A 492 8.65 9.27 -21.88
C LYS A 492 10.12 9.26 -21.49
N GLU A 493 10.46 9.80 -20.32
CA GLU A 493 11.87 9.91 -19.90
C GLU A 493 12.50 8.54 -19.66
N SER A 494 11.73 7.58 -19.13
CA SER A 494 12.15 6.19 -18.96
C SER A 494 12.52 5.49 -20.28
N GLU A 495 12.07 6.01 -21.42
CA GLU A 495 12.36 5.54 -22.78
C GLU A 495 13.40 6.41 -23.51
N GLY A 496 13.92 7.45 -22.85
CA GLY A 496 14.88 8.41 -23.41
C GLY A 496 14.25 9.53 -24.23
N MET A 497 12.93 9.70 -24.18
CA MET A 497 12.25 10.83 -24.80
C MET A 497 12.24 12.02 -23.83
N GLN A 498 13.10 13.01 -24.10
CA GLN A 498 13.22 14.22 -23.29
C GLN A 498 11.97 15.11 -23.43
N LYS A 499 11.07 15.04 -22.45
CA LYS A 499 9.82 15.83 -22.38
C LYS A 499 9.73 16.70 -21.13
N LEU A 500 10.47 16.37 -20.08
CA LEU A 500 10.54 17.17 -18.87
C LEU A 500 11.43 18.39 -19.02
N GLU A 501 11.13 19.40 -18.21
CA GLU A 501 12.06 20.52 -18.02
C GLU A 501 13.40 20.04 -17.45
N ARG A 502 14.47 20.75 -17.79
CA ARG A 502 15.84 20.35 -17.42
C ARG A 502 16.00 20.18 -15.91
N GLU A 503 15.46 21.11 -15.14
CA GLU A 503 15.55 21.11 -13.68
C GLU A 503 14.70 20.00 -13.05
N VAL A 504 13.44 19.83 -13.49
CA VAL A 504 12.55 18.75 -13.04
C VAL A 504 13.17 17.38 -13.29
N ARG A 505 13.77 17.17 -14.47
CA ARG A 505 14.50 15.93 -14.78
C ARG A 505 15.64 15.69 -13.78
N GLY A 506 16.40 16.73 -13.42
CA GLY A 506 17.46 16.62 -12.41
C GLY A 506 16.93 16.26 -11.02
N ILE A 507 15.81 16.86 -10.61
CA ILE A 507 15.13 16.55 -9.35
C ILE A 507 14.67 15.09 -9.34
N PHE A 508 14.01 14.63 -10.40
CA PHE A 508 13.48 13.26 -10.50
C PHE A 508 14.60 12.23 -10.60
N TRP A 509 15.63 12.49 -11.41
CA TRP A 509 16.79 11.59 -11.53
C TRP A 509 17.48 11.33 -10.18
N ARG A 510 17.53 12.35 -9.32
CA ARG A 510 18.20 12.30 -8.02
C ARG A 510 17.37 11.62 -6.93
N ASN A 511 16.07 11.84 -6.92
CA ASN A 511 15.16 11.45 -5.83
C ASN A 511 14.23 10.27 -6.18
N MET A 512 14.05 9.98 -7.46
CA MET A 512 13.28 8.85 -8.00
C MET A 512 14.11 8.14 -9.07
N PRO A 513 15.26 7.56 -8.67
CA PRO A 513 16.22 6.99 -9.60
C PRO A 513 15.59 5.83 -10.38
N PHE A 514 15.83 5.80 -11.69
CA PHE A 514 15.55 4.60 -12.50
C PHE A 514 16.43 3.43 -12.06
N SER A 515 16.02 2.20 -12.38
CA SER A 515 16.85 1.00 -12.22
C SER A 515 18.22 1.16 -12.90
N LEU A 516 19.23 0.47 -12.39
CA LEU A 516 20.60 0.52 -12.93
C LEU A 516 20.61 0.17 -14.42
N GLU A 517 19.96 -0.94 -14.79
CA GLU A 517 19.82 -1.38 -16.18
C GLU A 517 19.24 -0.28 -17.08
N ARG A 518 18.22 0.45 -16.60
CA ARG A 518 17.60 1.52 -17.37
C ARG A 518 18.50 2.74 -17.47
N ARG A 519 19.20 3.13 -16.41
CA ARG A 519 20.16 4.24 -16.40
C ARG A 519 21.29 3.99 -17.40
N GLU A 520 21.80 2.76 -17.45
CA GLU A 520 22.80 2.36 -18.43
C GLU A 520 22.28 2.44 -19.86
N LYS A 521 21.04 2.02 -20.13
CA LYS A 521 20.43 2.18 -21.47
C LYS A 521 20.21 3.66 -21.84
N LEU A 522 19.88 4.51 -20.87
CA LEU A 522 19.59 5.92 -21.12
C LEU A 522 20.85 6.75 -21.38
N LYS A 523 22.00 6.39 -20.79
CA LYS A 523 23.27 7.12 -21.01
C LYS A 523 23.63 7.21 -22.50
N ASP A 524 23.27 6.18 -23.28
CA ASP A 524 23.55 6.09 -24.72
C ASP A 524 22.49 6.79 -25.58
N ARG A 525 21.36 7.23 -25.01
CA ARG A 525 20.25 7.87 -25.74
C ARG A 525 20.33 9.39 -25.84
N GLY A 526 21.35 10.02 -25.26
CA GLY A 526 21.60 11.45 -25.45
C GLY A 526 22.54 12.06 -24.43
N PHE A 527 23.11 13.22 -24.79
CA PHE A 527 24.09 13.93 -23.96
C PHE A 527 23.58 14.26 -22.55
N VAL A 528 22.29 14.63 -22.42
CA VAL A 528 21.69 15.00 -21.13
C VAL A 528 21.68 13.84 -20.14
N TYR A 529 21.29 12.64 -20.58
CA TYR A 529 21.27 11.46 -19.71
C TYR A 529 22.68 10.96 -19.39
N ASN A 530 23.61 11.04 -20.35
CA ASN A 530 25.01 10.72 -20.10
C ASN A 530 25.60 11.62 -19.00
N GLN A 531 25.34 12.93 -19.07
CA GLN A 531 25.81 13.86 -18.04
C GLN A 531 25.23 13.57 -16.66
N LEU A 532 23.93 13.25 -16.58
CA LEU A 532 23.28 12.85 -15.33
C LEU A 532 23.89 11.56 -14.76
N TYR A 533 24.17 10.58 -15.62
CA TYR A 533 24.81 9.32 -15.25
C TYR A 533 26.23 9.52 -14.69
N ILE A 534 27.05 10.33 -15.37
CA ILE A 534 28.42 10.66 -14.91
C ILE A 534 28.37 11.40 -13.56
N ASN A 535 27.43 12.33 -13.40
CA ASN A 535 27.27 13.04 -12.14
C ASN A 535 26.92 12.10 -10.97
N ASP A 536 26.12 11.07 -11.22
CA ASP A 536 25.82 10.03 -10.23
C ASP A 536 27.05 9.19 -9.86
N GLN A 537 28.00 8.95 -10.78
CA GLN A 537 29.24 8.20 -10.45
C GLN A 537 30.08 8.88 -9.37
N ASN A 538 29.97 10.20 -9.27
CA ASN A 538 30.69 11.00 -8.29
C ASN A 538 29.91 11.19 -6.99
N ARG A 539 28.70 10.63 -6.87
CA ARG A 539 27.83 10.77 -5.70
C ARG A 539 27.83 9.47 -4.87
N PRO A 540 28.26 9.51 -3.59
CA PRO A 540 28.18 8.37 -2.69
C PRO A 540 26.74 7.84 -2.60
N GLY A 541 26.57 6.53 -2.77
CA GLY A 541 25.27 5.85 -2.69
C GLY A 541 24.34 6.00 -3.90
N ALA A 542 24.74 6.70 -4.97
CA ALA A 542 23.92 6.81 -6.19
C ALA A 542 23.76 5.49 -6.97
N PHE A 543 24.66 4.53 -6.68
CA PHE A 543 24.65 3.15 -7.16
C PHE A 543 24.58 2.16 -5.99
N ASP A 544 24.13 2.59 -4.81
CA ASP A 544 24.12 1.74 -3.60
C ASP A 544 23.28 0.46 -3.85
N PRO A 545 23.83 -0.75 -3.62
CA PRO A 545 23.09 -2.00 -3.65
C PRO A 545 22.03 -2.15 -2.55
N VAL A 546 21.75 -1.15 -1.70
CA VAL A 546 20.45 -1.05 -0.96
C VAL A 546 19.25 -1.05 -1.94
N TYR A 547 19.52 -0.79 -3.22
CA TYR A 547 18.65 -1.03 -4.37
C TYR A 547 19.17 -2.20 -5.23
N PRO A 548 19.25 -3.45 -4.74
CA PRO A 548 19.62 -4.54 -5.61
C PRO A 548 18.39 -4.96 -6.42
N ASP A 549 18.66 -5.42 -7.64
CA ASP A 549 17.71 -6.07 -8.54
C ASP A 549 16.88 -7.16 -7.85
#